data_AF-C6SB15-F1
#
_entry.id   AF-C6SB15-F1
#
_cell.length_a   1.000
_cell.length_b   1.000
_cell.length_c   1.000
_cell.angle_alpha   90.00
_cell.angle_beta   90.00
_cell.angle_gamma   90.00
#
_symmetry.space_group_name_H-M   'P 1'
#
loop_
_entity.id
_entity.type
_entity.pdbx_description
1 polymer ?
#
loop_
_entity_poly.entity_id
_entity_poly.type
_entity_poly.pdbx_seq_one_letter_code
_entity_poly.pdbx_strand_id
1 'polypeptide(L)' 'MPHTLPDISQCIRQNLEQYFKDLNGTEPCGVYDMVLHQVEKPLLVCVMEQCGGNQSKASVMLGAEPQYPA' A
#
# COMPACT_ATOMS: atom_id res chain seq x y z
N MET A 1 4.08 25.42 -9.32
CA MET A 1 2.92 24.69 -8.75
C MET A 1 3.47 23.63 -7.83
N PRO A 2 3.17 23.60 -6.52
CA PRO A 2 3.57 22.46 -5.72
C PRO A 2 2.76 21.25 -6.19
N HIS A 3 3.46 20.22 -6.65
CA HIS A 3 2.82 18.93 -6.94
C HIS A 3 2.56 18.26 -5.59
N THR A 4 1.38 18.48 -5.03
CA THR A 4 0.91 17.69 -3.89
C THR A 4 0.79 16.25 -4.38
N LEU A 5 1.55 15.34 -3.77
CA LEU A 5 1.39 13.92 -4.07
C LEU A 5 -0.08 13.55 -3.84
N PRO A 6 -0.73 12.85 -4.79
CA PRO A 6 -2.11 12.43 -4.59
C PRO A 6 -2.18 11.53 -3.35
N ASP A 7 -3.19 11.78 -2.53
CA ASP A 7 -3.43 11.04 -1.32
C ASP A 7 -3.63 9.55 -1.65
N ILE A 8 -2.98 8.65 -0.89
CA ILE A 8 -3.04 7.21 -1.16
C ILE A 8 -4.48 6.69 -1.11
N SER A 9 -5.32 7.24 -0.23
CA SER A 9 -6.75 6.90 -0.15
C SER A 9 -7.47 7.30 -1.43
N GLN A 10 -7.15 8.47 -1.99
CA GLN A 10 -7.70 8.91 -3.27
C GLN A 10 -7.31 7.96 -4.41
N CYS A 11 -6.04 7.54 -4.48
CA CYS A 11 -5.57 6.56 -5.46
C CYS A 11 -6.32 5.23 -5.35
N ILE A 12 -6.46 4.69 -4.14
CA ILE A 12 -7.18 3.42 -3.90
C ILE A 12 -8.65 3.55 -4.33
N ARG A 13 -9.31 4.64 -3.94
CA ARG A 13 -10.71 4.89 -4.30
C ARG A 13 -10.91 4.94 -5.82
N GLN A 14 -10.07 5.68 -6.54
CA GLN A 14 -10.19 5.80 -8.00
C GLN A 14 -10.02 4.45 -8.70
N ASN A 15 -9.09 3.61 -8.23
CA ASN A 15 -8.88 2.27 -8.79
C ASN A 15 -10.04 1.33 -8.48
N LEU A 16 -10.61 1.37 -7.27
CA LEU A 16 -11.79 0.58 -6.92
C LEU A 16 -13.04 1.00 -7.70
N GLU A 17 -13.26 2.31 -7.87
CA GLU A 17 -14.35 2.82 -8.70
C GLU A 17 -14.23 2.35 -10.15
N GLN A 18 -13.02 2.27 -10.69
CA GLN A 18 -12.78 1.72 -12.02
C GLN A 18 -13.02 0.21 -12.06
N TYR A 19 -12.47 -0.54 -11.11
CA TYR A 19 -12.70 -1.98 -10.97
C TYR A 19 -14.20 -2.33 -10.96
N PHE A 20 -15.02 -1.60 -10.18
CA PHE A 20 -16.46 -1.86 -10.12
C PHE A 20 -17.20 -1.54 -11.43
N LYS A 21 -16.75 -0.56 -12.20
CA LYS A 21 -17.30 -0.28 -13.54
C LYS A 21 -17.00 -1.43 -14.50
N ASP A 22 -15.83 -2.04 -14.37
CA ASP A 22 -15.34 -3.07 -15.29
C ASP A 22 -15.94 -4.46 -15.00
N LEU A 23 -16.62 -4.65 -13.86
CA LEU A 23 -17.27 -5.91 -13.50
C LEU A 23 -18.45 -6.29 -14.40
N ASN A 24 -18.98 -5.38 -15.21
CA ASN A 24 -20.05 -5.63 -16.18
C ASN A 24 -21.27 -6.39 -15.59
N GLY A 25 -21.64 -6.09 -14.34
CA GLY A 25 -22.76 -6.74 -13.63
C GLY A 25 -22.40 -8.00 -12.84
N THR A 26 -21.12 -8.38 -12.79
CA THR A 26 -20.64 -9.47 -11.92
C THR A 26 -20.51 -8.97 -10.49
N GLU A 27 -20.94 -9.77 -9.52
CA GLU A 27 -20.79 -9.43 -8.10
C GLU A 27 -19.30 -9.50 -7.69
N PRO A 28 -18.74 -8.42 -7.10
CA PRO A 28 -17.36 -8.44 -6.63
C PRO A 28 -17.19 -9.41 -5.45
N CYS A 29 -16.08 -10.14 -5.42
CA CYS A 29 -15.70 -11.02 -4.31
C CYS A 29 -14.21 -10.86 -4.00
N GLY A 30 -13.84 -10.97 -2.72
CA GLY A 30 -12.43 -10.92 -2.29
C GLY A 30 -11.74 -9.55 -2.46
N VAL A 31 -12.50 -8.46 -2.55
CA VAL A 31 -11.95 -7.11 -2.79
C VAL A 31 -10.98 -6.67 -1.70
N TYR A 32 -11.27 -7.02 -0.43
CA TYR A 32 -10.38 -6.71 0.69
C TYR A 32 -9.00 -7.35 0.50
N ASP A 33 -8.96 -8.67 0.27
CA ASP A 33 -7.71 -9.40 0.06
C ASP A 33 -6.98 -8.95 -1.19
N MET A 34 -7.71 -8.65 -2.28
CA MET A 34 -7.16 -8.11 -3.51
C MET A 34 -6.44 -6.78 -3.25
N VAL A 35 -7.08 -5.85 -2.54
CA VAL A 35 -6.49 -4.55 -2.21
C VAL A 35 -5.29 -4.72 -1.30
N LEU A 36 -5.39 -5.55 -0.25
CA LEU A 36 -4.31 -5.75 0.71
C LEU A 36 -3.05 -6.31 0.00
N HIS A 37 -3.20 -7.36 -0.82
CA HIS A 37 -2.08 -7.91 -1.59
C HIS A 37 -1.45 -6.90 -2.54
N GLN A 38 -2.27 -6.04 -3.15
CA GLN A 38 -1.80 -5.04 -4.10
C GLN A 38 -1.06 -3.87 -3.43
N VAL A 39 -1.33 -3.62 -2.15
CA VAL A 39 -0.70 -2.55 -1.36
C VAL A 39 0.50 -3.06 -0.56
N GLU A 40 0.43 -4.24 0.05
CA GLU A 40 1.51 -4.77 0.90
C GLU A 40 2.80 -4.97 0.13
N LYS A 41 2.75 -5.62 -1.03
CA LYS A 41 3.95 -5.92 -1.82
C LYS A 41 4.75 -4.66 -2.20
N PRO A 42 4.16 -3.61 -2.82
CA PRO A 42 4.91 -2.40 -3.12
C PRO A 42 5.34 -1.64 -1.86
N LEU A 43 4.53 -1.63 -0.80
CA LEU A 43 4.92 -1.04 0.49
C LEU A 43 6.22 -1.67 1.01
N LEU A 44 6.27 -3.01 1.09
CA LEU A 44 7.43 -3.74 1.60
C LEU A 44 8.67 -3.54 0.71
N VAL A 45 8.51 -3.59 -0.62
CA VAL A 45 9.62 -3.38 -1.57
C VAL A 45 10.20 -1.98 -1.42
N CYS A 46 9.36 -0.94 -1.47
CA CYS A 46 9.80 0.45 -1.35
C CYS A 46 10.52 0.70 -0.01
N VAL A 47 10.02 0.15 1.09
CA VAL A 47 10.64 0.32 2.41
C VAL A 47 11.96 -0.46 2.51
N MET A 48 12.02 -1.67 1.97
CA MET A 48 13.27 -2.45 1.91
C MET A 48 14.35 -1.75 1.06
N GLU A 49 13.97 -1.17 -0.09
CA GLU A 49 14.86 -0.38 -0.94
C GLU A 49 15.35 0.87 -0.22
N GLN A 50 14.45 1.61 0.43
CA GLN A 50 14.78 2.78 1.25
C GLN A 50 15.75 2.43 2.39
N CYS A 51 15.63 1.23 2.95
CA CYS A 51 16.50 0.75 4.02
C CYS A 51 17.79 0.08 3.51
N GLY A 52 18.04 0.07 2.20
CA GLY A 52 19.21 -0.58 1.60
C GLY A 52 19.29 -2.08 1.91
N GLY A 53 18.15 -2.76 1.98
CA GLY A 53 18.06 -4.18 2.32
C GLY A 53 18.15 -4.50 3.82
N ASN A 54 18.29 -3.50 4.69
CA ASN A 54 18.36 -3.72 6.14
C ASN A 54 16.95 -3.99 6.72
N GLN A 55 16.66 -5.26 7.00
CA GLN A 55 15.36 -5.69 7.50
C GLN A 55 14.99 -5.10 8.87
N SER A 56 15.94 -4.94 9.80
CA SER A 56 15.65 -4.34 11.11
C SER A 56 15.26 -2.87 10.98
N LYS A 57 15.96 -2.10 10.12
CA LYS A 57 15.56 -0.72 9.81
C LYS A 57 14.20 -0.67 9.12
N ALA A 58 13.94 -1.58 8.18
CA ALA A 58 12.67 -1.69 7.48
C ALA A 58 11.52 -2.01 8.43
N SER A 59 11.71 -2.97 9.33
CA SER A 59 10.75 -3.39 10.36
C SER A 59 10.38 -2.24 11.30
N VAL A 60 11.38 -1.46 11.73
CA VAL A 60 11.14 -0.24 12.53
C VAL A 60 10.40 0.82 11.71
N MET A 61 10.76 1.04 10.44
CA MET A 61 10.07 2.01 9.57
C MET A 61 8.63 1.60 9.26
N LEU A 62 8.37 0.30 9.13
CA LEU A 62 7.03 -0.28 8.97
C LEU A 62 6.23 -0.26 10.29
N GLY A 63 6.88 0.00 11.43
CA GLY A 63 6.26 -0.08 12.76
C GLY A 63 5.98 -1.52 13.22
N ALA A 64 6.60 -2.52 12.60
CA ALA A 64 6.46 -3.93 12.98
C ALA A 64 7.24 -4.27 14.25
N GLU A 65 8.35 -3.56 14.50
CA GLU A 65 9.12 -3.65 15.75
C GLU A 65 9.03 -2.34 16.55
N PRO A 66 8.84 -2.42 17.87
CA PRO A 66 8.83 -1.24 18.72
C PRO A 66 10.21 -0.56 18.72
N GLN A 67 10.19 0.76 18.55
CA GLN A 67 11.38 1.58 18.59
C GLN A 67 11.79 1.77 20.06
N TYR A 68 12.62 0.89 20.59
CA TYR A 68 13.16 1.07 21.94
C TYR A 68 13.99 2.36 21.99
N PRO A 69 13.71 3.29 22.92
CA PRO A 69 14.59 4.42 23.13
C PRO A 69 15.93 3.89 23.69
N ALA A 70 17.02 4.23 23.02
CA ALA A 70 18.38 4.06 23.53
C ALA A 70 18.64 4.99 24.71
#